data_AF-A0A1Y2AMZ4-F1
#
_entry.id   AF-A0A1Y2AMZ4-F1
#
_cell.length_a   1.000
_cell.length_b   1.000
_cell.length_c   1.000
_cell.angle_alpha   90.00
_cell.angle_beta   90.00
_cell.angle_gamma   90.00
#
_symmetry.space_group_name_H-M   'P 1'
#
loop_
_entity.id
_entity.type
_entity.pdbx_description
1 polymer ?
#
loop_
_entity_poly.entity_id
_entity_poly.type
_entity_poly.pdbx_seq_one_letter_code
_entity_poly.pdbx_strand_id
1 'polypeptide(L)'
;MRPRTLLLVPLFGILSTALASSGDRNPTFQHCLRGCSLTYCDPSQPAIPLYLRAFGWTCEDNCKYDCAHSFTDNIRPGGRWHQFYGKWPFRRLGPIQEPFSVLMSLANLYVHLRGIAEVGRRVREENRLRGALAALGWVQVNTWVWSAVFHTRDTPITERLDYFSATLTIAATVLYTVLRTLGLSTPITTSRLVLPISICLALIVISHFTYLLSFPLGSFPYGYHTAFAIFLSLPHQILWILWSVSFYAPLPSIQIGSTRIGFPRPYPPQDPYHTRPRPREASTPVVLVLLTILAMSFELLDFAPIFRTIDAHSIWHASTVFLGIAWWTFLINDAIELEGIMLEARGGTNSGGIESATTATTSSRGLGIGMGMASGASSPQMPSSPNMVRLASGVVGGGPVRPRSPGLGRSPKGLRED
;
A
#
# COMPACT_ATOMS: atom_id res chain seq x y z
N MET A 1 -7.33 -9.30 52.22
CA MET A 1 -7.02 -9.79 50.85
C MET A 1 -6.60 -8.59 50.02
N ARG A 2 -5.43 -8.68 49.38
CA ARG A 2 -4.66 -7.56 48.84
C ARG A 2 -5.31 -6.92 47.60
N PRO A 3 -5.25 -5.58 47.44
CA PRO A 3 -5.69 -4.91 46.23
C PRO A 3 -4.75 -5.25 45.07
N ARG A 4 -5.34 -5.50 43.89
CA ARG A 4 -4.63 -5.77 42.64
C ARG A 4 -3.92 -4.49 42.19
N THR A 5 -2.61 -4.52 42.21
CA THR A 5 -1.73 -3.49 41.65
C THR A 5 -2.04 -3.33 40.16
N LEU A 6 -2.56 -2.17 39.77
CA LEU A 6 -2.56 -1.72 38.38
C LEU A 6 -1.10 -1.65 37.92
N LEU A 7 -0.78 -2.42 36.88
CA LEU A 7 0.51 -2.33 36.20
C LEU A 7 0.53 -0.99 35.44
N LEU A 8 1.04 0.06 36.09
CA LEU A 8 1.46 1.27 35.41
C LEU A 8 2.74 0.91 34.65
N VAL A 9 2.62 0.75 33.33
CA VAL A 9 3.78 0.71 32.44
C VAL A 9 4.43 2.09 32.48
N PRO A 10 5.70 2.22 32.90
CA PRO A 10 6.38 3.50 32.81
C PRO A 10 6.68 3.75 31.33
N LEU A 11 6.02 4.75 30.75
CA LEU A 11 6.40 5.32 29.47
C LEU A 11 7.76 6.00 29.68
N PHE A 12 8.86 5.27 29.45
CA PHE A 12 10.18 5.88 29.36
C PHE A 12 10.21 6.76 28.12
N GLY A 13 9.82 8.02 28.28
CA GLY A 13 10.12 9.07 27.33
C GLY A 13 11.63 9.24 27.29
N ILE A 14 12.27 8.69 26.26
CA ILE A 14 13.64 9.04 25.92
C ILE A 14 13.59 10.51 25.51
N LEU A 15 14.03 11.41 26.40
CA LEU A 15 14.40 12.78 26.04
C LEU A 15 15.61 12.66 25.10
N SER A 16 15.33 12.41 23.82
CA SER A 16 16.32 12.49 22.76
C SER A 16 16.60 13.97 22.58
N THR A 17 17.76 14.41 23.05
CA THR A 17 18.28 15.72 22.64
C THR A 17 18.40 15.68 21.12
N ALA A 18 17.70 16.57 20.42
CA ALA A 18 17.77 16.66 18.97
C ALA A 18 19.15 17.18 18.58
N LEU A 19 20.11 16.27 18.44
CA LEU A 19 21.42 16.59 17.91
C LEU A 19 21.28 16.79 16.40
N ALA A 20 21.83 17.90 15.90
CA ALA A 20 22.01 18.08 14.45
C ALA A 20 22.77 16.89 13.85
N SER A 21 22.51 16.59 12.58
CA SER A 21 23.13 15.45 11.91
C SER A 21 24.65 15.53 12.00
N SER A 22 25.31 14.37 11.98
CA SER A 22 26.77 14.34 12.12
C SER A 22 27.50 15.10 11.01
N GLY A 23 26.93 15.15 9.80
CA GLY A 23 27.44 15.95 8.69
C GLY A 23 27.34 17.45 8.95
N ASP A 24 26.23 17.92 9.53
CA ASP A 24 26.02 19.34 9.85
C ASP A 24 27.04 19.85 10.86
N ARG A 25 27.49 18.98 11.78
CA ARG A 25 28.50 19.34 12.79
C ARG A 25 29.93 19.27 12.26
N ASN A 26 30.14 18.78 11.03
CA ASN A 26 31.47 18.58 10.49
C ASN A 26 32.12 19.91 10.06
N PRO A 27 33.33 20.26 10.55
CA PRO A 27 33.99 21.52 10.21
C PRO A 27 34.27 21.70 8.71
N THR A 28 34.60 20.62 7.99
CA THR A 28 34.85 20.66 6.54
C THR A 28 33.59 21.02 5.78
N PHE A 29 32.46 20.41 6.14
CA PHE A 29 31.16 20.75 5.56
C PHE A 29 30.77 22.22 5.86
N GLN A 30 30.91 22.66 7.11
CA GLN A 30 30.63 24.04 7.51
C GLN A 30 31.55 25.07 6.85
N HIS A 31 32.80 24.71 6.56
CA HIS A 31 33.72 25.56 5.81
C HIS A 31 33.29 25.68 4.34
N CYS A 32 32.97 24.56 3.69
CA CYS A 32 32.44 24.54 2.32
C CYS A 32 31.17 25.39 2.21
N LEU A 33 30.21 25.20 3.12
CA LEU A 33 28.92 25.87 3.07
C LEU A 33 29.06 27.40 3.17
N ARG A 34 29.91 27.88 4.10
CA ARG A 34 30.22 29.31 4.24
C ARG A 34 30.90 29.86 2.99
N GLY A 35 31.89 29.15 2.45
CA GLY A 35 32.59 29.57 1.23
C GLY A 35 31.65 29.64 0.02
N CYS A 36 30.82 28.62 -0.17
CA CYS A 36 29.83 28.58 -1.25
C CYS A 36 28.83 29.73 -1.15
N SER A 37 28.24 29.95 0.04
CA SER A 37 27.26 31.01 0.24
C SER A 37 27.83 32.41 -0.03
N LEU A 38 29.03 32.70 0.49
CA LEU A 38 29.70 33.99 0.26
C LEU A 38 30.09 34.21 -1.21
N THR A 39 30.41 33.14 -1.94
CA THR A 39 30.87 33.24 -3.32
C THR A 39 29.72 33.34 -4.32
N TYR A 40 28.64 32.59 -4.09
CA TYR A 40 27.61 32.36 -5.11
C TYR A 40 26.22 32.90 -4.74
N CYS A 41 25.95 33.22 -3.48
CA CYS A 41 24.62 33.62 -3.03
C CYS A 41 24.44 35.13 -2.80
N ASP A 42 25.45 35.94 -3.12
CA ASP A 42 25.31 37.39 -3.14
C ASP A 42 24.35 37.84 -4.28
N PRO A 43 23.48 38.85 -4.09
CA PRO A 43 22.55 39.32 -5.14
C PRO A 43 23.20 39.79 -6.44
N SER A 44 24.49 40.16 -6.41
CA SER A 44 25.26 40.52 -7.61
C SER A 44 25.66 39.31 -8.46
N GLN A 45 25.59 38.09 -7.89
CA GLN A 45 25.94 36.86 -8.58
C GLN A 45 24.80 36.38 -9.50
N PRO A 46 25.12 35.65 -10.57
CA PRO A 46 24.11 35.02 -11.40
C PRO A 46 23.21 34.09 -10.58
N ALA A 47 21.90 34.26 -10.72
CA ALA A 47 20.94 33.37 -10.08
C ALA A 47 21.12 31.92 -10.59
N ILE A 48 20.84 30.94 -9.73
CA ILE A 48 20.85 29.53 -10.13
C ILE A 48 19.89 29.28 -11.31
N PRO A 49 20.13 28.23 -12.13
CA PRO A 49 19.32 27.95 -13.31
C PRO A 49 17.80 27.97 -13.07
N LEU A 50 17.05 28.47 -14.06
CA LEU A 50 15.59 28.65 -13.94
C LEU A 50 14.85 27.37 -13.56
N TYR A 51 15.27 26.21 -14.08
CA TYR A 51 14.62 24.93 -13.77
C TYR A 51 14.74 24.54 -12.29
N LEU A 52 15.79 24.99 -11.58
CA LEU A 52 15.92 24.80 -10.13
C LEU A 52 15.02 25.79 -9.38
N ARG A 53 15.06 27.07 -9.76
CA ARG A 53 14.24 28.12 -9.14
C ARG A 53 12.74 27.87 -9.29
N ALA A 54 12.31 27.38 -10.45
CA ALA A 54 10.92 27.02 -10.73
C ALA A 54 10.38 25.94 -9.78
N PHE A 55 11.27 25.11 -9.21
CA PHE A 55 10.94 24.08 -8.23
C PHE A 55 11.30 24.50 -6.79
N GLY A 56 11.54 25.80 -6.54
CA GLY A 56 11.76 26.33 -5.19
C GLY A 56 13.14 26.00 -4.60
N TRP A 57 14.14 25.70 -5.42
CA TRP A 57 15.52 25.66 -4.94
C TRP A 57 16.04 27.08 -4.74
N THR A 58 16.65 27.33 -3.58
CA THR A 58 17.40 28.55 -3.30
C THR A 58 18.89 28.37 -3.58
N CYS A 59 19.64 29.47 -3.63
CA CYS A 59 21.10 29.38 -3.72
C CYS A 59 21.69 28.63 -2.51
N GLU A 60 21.16 28.88 -1.31
CA GLU A 60 21.58 28.17 -0.10
C GLU A 60 21.32 26.66 -0.18
N ASP A 61 20.16 26.24 -0.69
CA ASP A 61 19.86 24.83 -0.89
C ASP A 61 20.82 24.19 -1.88
N ASN A 62 21.18 24.92 -2.94
CA ASN A 62 22.16 24.44 -3.91
C ASN A 62 23.56 24.30 -3.29
N CYS A 63 23.98 25.26 -2.46
CA CYS A 63 25.24 25.17 -1.72
C CYS A 63 25.25 24.00 -0.72
N LYS A 64 24.16 23.76 0.01
CA LYS A 64 24.02 22.60 0.90
C LYS A 64 24.16 21.29 0.12
N TYR A 65 23.50 21.21 -1.04
CA TYR A 65 23.59 20.07 -1.93
C TYR A 65 25.03 19.84 -2.41
N ASP A 66 25.66 20.84 -3.02
CA ASP A 66 27.00 20.71 -3.61
C ASP A 66 28.05 20.37 -2.55
N CYS A 67 27.98 21.01 -1.37
CA CYS A 67 28.89 20.72 -0.27
C CYS A 67 28.67 19.34 0.35
N ALA A 68 27.43 18.87 0.49
CA ALA A 68 27.15 17.52 1.00
C ALA A 68 27.70 16.45 0.04
N HIS A 69 27.52 16.64 -1.27
CA HIS A 69 28.05 15.73 -2.29
C HIS A 69 29.57 15.77 -2.35
N SER A 70 30.17 16.95 -2.41
CA SER A 70 31.63 17.12 -2.39
C SER A 70 32.24 16.48 -1.14
N PHE A 71 31.65 16.70 0.04
CA PHE A 71 32.12 16.04 1.26
C PHE A 71 32.05 14.52 1.11
N THR A 72 30.93 13.99 0.66
CA THR A 72 30.71 12.53 0.59
C THR A 72 31.59 11.85 -0.46
N ASP A 73 31.86 12.52 -1.58
CA ASP A 73 32.74 12.03 -2.65
C ASP A 73 34.22 12.00 -2.22
N ASN A 74 34.60 12.82 -1.23
CA ASN A 74 35.96 12.89 -0.69
C ASN A 74 36.14 12.13 0.63
N ILE A 75 35.16 11.32 1.05
CA ILE A 75 35.32 10.43 2.20
C ILE A 75 36.42 9.40 1.90
N ARG A 76 37.39 9.30 2.80
CA ARG A 76 38.50 8.32 2.67
C ARG A 76 37.96 6.89 2.66
N PRO A 77 38.63 5.93 1.99
CA PRO A 77 38.29 4.52 2.08
C PRO A 77 38.17 4.07 3.55
N GLY A 78 37.06 3.42 3.90
CA GLY A 78 36.73 3.02 5.29
C GLY A 78 36.08 4.12 6.14
N GLY A 79 35.91 5.33 5.61
CA GLY A 79 35.18 6.41 6.27
C GLY A 79 33.66 6.17 6.29
N ARG A 80 33.00 6.73 7.30
CA ARG A 80 31.54 6.61 7.49
C ARG A 80 30.81 7.66 6.66
N TRP A 81 29.67 7.28 6.09
CA TRP A 81 28.77 8.23 5.44
C TRP A 81 28.00 9.04 6.48
N HIS A 82 27.71 10.30 6.14
CA HIS A 82 27.06 11.24 7.03
C HIS A 82 25.73 11.72 6.43
N GLN A 83 24.75 11.92 7.30
CA GLN A 83 23.55 12.68 6.98
C GLN A 83 23.82 14.18 7.17
N PHE A 84 23.16 14.98 6.35
CA PHE A 84 23.17 16.45 6.38
C PHE A 84 21.72 16.91 6.46
N TYR A 85 21.39 17.74 7.44
CA TYR A 85 20.04 18.22 7.73
C TYR A 85 19.00 17.08 7.80
N GLY A 86 19.35 15.99 8.49
CA GLY A 86 18.49 14.82 8.64
C GLY A 86 18.41 13.90 7.43
N LYS A 87 19.20 14.14 6.38
CA LYS A 87 19.06 13.43 5.10
C LYS A 87 20.35 12.86 4.57
N TRP A 88 20.21 11.81 3.79
CA TRP A 88 21.31 11.28 3.00
C TRP A 88 21.59 12.12 1.74
N PRO A 89 22.83 12.15 1.25
CA PRO A 89 23.21 12.93 0.07
C PRO A 89 22.75 12.22 -1.23
N PHE A 90 21.49 12.39 -1.60
CA PHE A 90 20.90 11.86 -2.83
C PHE A 90 21.37 12.61 -4.07
N ARG A 91 21.64 11.89 -5.16
CA ARG A 91 21.85 12.50 -6.48
C ARG A 91 20.49 12.90 -7.07
N ARG A 92 20.28 14.20 -7.24
CA ARG A 92 19.06 14.75 -7.84
C ARG A 92 19.01 14.49 -9.34
N LEU A 93 17.81 14.40 -9.90
CA LEU A 93 17.57 14.38 -11.35
C LEU A 93 16.95 15.72 -11.77
N GLY A 94 17.77 16.61 -12.31
CA GLY A 94 17.34 17.99 -12.54
C GLY A 94 16.93 18.65 -11.21
N PRO A 95 15.69 19.16 -11.07
CA PRO A 95 15.20 19.72 -9.81
C PRO A 95 14.67 18.68 -8.81
N ILE A 96 14.51 17.41 -9.21
CA ILE A 96 13.91 16.35 -8.38
C ILE A 96 14.94 15.85 -7.36
N GLN A 97 14.68 16.12 -6.08
CA GLN A 97 15.59 15.80 -4.97
C GLN A 97 15.80 14.28 -4.78
N GLU A 98 14.72 13.50 -4.80
CA GLU A 98 14.73 12.04 -4.56
C GLU A 98 14.04 11.28 -5.70
N PRO A 99 14.74 11.06 -6.84
CA PRO A 99 14.10 10.60 -8.07
C PRO A 99 13.43 9.23 -7.95
N PHE A 100 14.02 8.31 -7.17
CA PHE A 100 13.48 6.97 -7.02
C PHE A 100 12.24 6.96 -6.12
N SER A 101 12.25 7.72 -5.01
CA SER A 101 11.05 7.93 -4.18
C SER A 101 9.90 8.50 -5.00
N VAL A 102 10.14 9.55 -5.79
CA VAL A 102 9.11 10.14 -6.68
C VAL A 102 8.55 9.12 -7.66
N LEU A 103 9.42 8.32 -8.30
CA LEU A 103 8.99 7.28 -9.23
C LEU A 103 8.08 6.24 -8.53
N MET A 104 8.45 5.79 -7.34
CA MET A 104 7.66 4.82 -6.59
C MET A 104 6.35 5.43 -6.05
N SER A 105 6.34 6.70 -5.65
CA SER A 105 5.10 7.41 -5.29
C SER A 105 4.14 7.51 -6.49
N LEU A 106 4.64 7.84 -7.68
CA LEU A 106 3.84 7.88 -8.91
C LEU A 106 3.32 6.48 -9.31
N ALA A 107 4.10 5.43 -9.09
CA ALA A 107 3.66 4.06 -9.31
C ALA A 107 2.51 3.68 -8.36
N ASN A 108 2.60 4.03 -7.08
CA ASN A 108 1.51 3.84 -6.13
C ASN A 108 0.26 4.66 -6.52
N LEU A 109 0.43 5.93 -6.90
CA LEU A 109 -0.64 6.78 -7.42
C LEU A 109 -1.39 6.08 -8.57
N TYR A 110 -0.66 5.54 -9.54
CA TYR A 110 -1.23 4.79 -10.65
C TYR A 110 -2.03 3.55 -10.18
N VAL A 111 -1.48 2.77 -9.24
CA VAL A 111 -2.17 1.60 -8.67
C VAL A 111 -3.51 2.01 -8.03
N HIS A 112 -3.56 3.12 -7.30
CA HIS A 112 -4.81 3.58 -6.68
C HIS A 112 -5.82 4.13 -7.69
N LEU A 113 -5.37 4.84 -8.74
CA LEU A 113 -6.24 5.24 -9.84
C LEU A 113 -6.85 4.03 -10.57
N ARG A 114 -6.03 2.99 -10.82
CA ARG A 114 -6.51 1.71 -11.37
C ARG A 114 -7.50 1.03 -10.44
N GLY A 115 -7.22 1.00 -9.13
CA GLY A 115 -8.13 0.45 -8.13
C GLY A 115 -9.50 1.11 -8.14
N ILE A 116 -9.57 2.44 -8.17
CA ILE A 116 -10.83 3.20 -8.28
C ILE A 116 -11.58 2.83 -9.57
N ALA A 117 -10.87 2.77 -10.71
CA ALA A 117 -11.47 2.39 -11.98
C ALA A 117 -12.05 0.95 -11.95
N GLU A 118 -11.32 0.00 -11.34
CA GLU A 118 -11.81 -1.38 -11.18
C GLU A 118 -13.00 -1.47 -10.21
N VAL A 119 -13.04 -0.67 -9.15
CA VAL A 119 -14.23 -0.55 -8.28
C VAL A 119 -15.43 -0.09 -9.11
N GLY A 120 -15.28 0.94 -9.94
CA GLY A 120 -16.34 1.43 -10.81
C GLY A 120 -16.81 0.42 -11.86
N ARG A 121 -15.91 -0.45 -12.34
CA ARG A 121 -16.19 -1.44 -13.38
C ARG A 121 -16.79 -2.74 -12.84
N ARG A 122 -16.37 -3.19 -11.66
CA ARG A 122 -16.66 -4.54 -11.16
C ARG A 122 -17.66 -4.56 -10.00
N VAL A 123 -17.74 -3.50 -9.21
CA VAL A 123 -18.64 -3.42 -8.05
C VAL A 123 -19.93 -2.72 -8.48
N ARG A 124 -21.07 -3.35 -8.20
CA ARG A 124 -22.38 -2.84 -8.58
C ARG A 124 -22.67 -1.46 -7.97
N GLU A 125 -23.49 -0.66 -8.65
CA GLU A 125 -23.91 0.67 -8.16
C GLU A 125 -24.72 0.57 -6.86
N GLU A 126 -25.50 -0.49 -6.69
CA GLU A 126 -26.32 -0.70 -5.51
C GLU A 126 -25.51 -1.19 -4.29
N ASN A 127 -24.29 -1.69 -4.53
CA ASN A 127 -23.42 -2.17 -3.47
C ASN A 127 -22.93 -1.00 -2.63
N ARG A 128 -23.43 -0.90 -1.40
CA ARG A 128 -23.13 0.22 -0.51
C ARG A 128 -21.66 0.32 -0.08
N LEU A 129 -20.85 -0.72 -0.28
CA LEU A 129 -19.40 -0.65 -0.05
C LEU A 129 -18.66 0.08 -1.17
N ARG A 130 -19.25 0.23 -2.36
CA ARG A 130 -18.63 0.88 -3.53
C ARG A 130 -18.17 2.30 -3.19
N GLY A 131 -19.02 3.09 -2.52
CA GLY A 131 -18.70 4.45 -2.13
C GLY A 131 -17.54 4.54 -1.14
N ALA A 132 -17.49 3.64 -0.16
CA ALA A 132 -16.40 3.58 0.82
C ALA A 132 -15.06 3.17 0.17
N LEU A 133 -15.09 2.23 -0.78
CA LEU A 133 -13.92 1.82 -1.56
C LEU A 133 -13.41 2.97 -2.46
N ALA A 134 -14.31 3.67 -3.14
CA ALA A 134 -13.95 4.82 -3.97
C ALA A 134 -13.34 5.96 -3.13
N ALA A 135 -13.94 6.26 -1.97
CA ALA A 135 -13.41 7.26 -1.04
C ALA A 135 -12.00 6.87 -0.54
N LEU A 136 -11.80 5.61 -0.15
CA LEU A 136 -10.48 5.10 0.24
C LEU A 136 -9.45 5.30 -0.88
N GLY A 137 -9.83 5.00 -2.12
CA GLY A 137 -8.96 5.20 -3.28
C GLY A 137 -8.57 6.66 -3.50
N TRP A 138 -9.52 7.60 -3.39
CA TRP A 138 -9.23 9.03 -3.58
C TRP A 138 -8.33 9.61 -2.47
N VAL A 139 -8.49 9.14 -1.23
CA VAL A 139 -7.58 9.52 -0.12
C VAL A 139 -6.15 9.02 -0.39
N GLN A 140 -6.02 7.79 -0.90
CA GLN A 140 -4.73 7.23 -1.29
C GLN A 140 -4.11 8.01 -2.47
N VAL A 141 -4.90 8.39 -3.48
CA VAL A 141 -4.46 9.25 -4.59
C VAL A 141 -3.88 10.57 -4.06
N ASN A 142 -4.59 11.24 -3.14
CA ASN A 142 -4.09 12.47 -2.51
C ASN A 142 -2.74 12.24 -1.79
N THR A 143 -2.61 11.11 -1.09
CA THR A 143 -1.37 10.75 -0.37
C THR A 143 -0.19 10.62 -1.31
N TRP A 144 -0.34 9.85 -2.38
CA TRP A 144 0.76 9.63 -3.31
C TRP A 144 1.09 10.84 -4.18
N VAL A 145 0.13 11.75 -4.40
CA VAL A 145 0.40 13.07 -4.98
C VAL A 145 1.30 13.88 -4.04
N TRP A 146 0.92 14.03 -2.76
CA TRP A 146 1.72 14.83 -1.84
C TRP A 146 3.08 14.21 -1.53
N SER A 147 3.16 12.90 -1.49
CA SER A 147 4.43 12.18 -1.37
C SER A 147 5.34 12.45 -2.57
N ALA A 148 4.83 12.37 -3.80
CA ALA A 148 5.61 12.70 -5.00
C ALA A 148 6.07 14.18 -5.00
N VAL A 149 5.22 15.11 -4.55
CA VAL A 149 5.56 16.54 -4.43
C VAL A 149 6.66 16.76 -3.38
N PHE A 150 6.55 16.13 -2.21
CA PHE A 150 7.53 16.21 -1.13
C PHE A 150 8.90 15.67 -1.53
N HIS A 151 8.97 14.48 -2.13
CA HIS A 151 10.23 13.90 -2.60
C HIS A 151 10.80 14.62 -3.83
N THR A 152 9.97 15.37 -4.57
CA THR A 152 10.47 16.27 -5.61
C THR A 152 11.17 17.47 -4.99
N ARG A 153 10.52 18.14 -4.03
CA ARG A 153 11.08 19.26 -3.29
C ARG A 153 10.58 19.25 -1.86
N ASP A 154 11.51 19.05 -0.93
CA ASP A 154 11.20 19.13 0.49
C ASP A 154 11.23 20.58 0.99
N THR A 155 10.08 21.05 1.43
CA THR A 155 9.87 22.30 2.15
C THR A 155 9.02 22.01 3.39
N PRO A 156 9.03 22.87 4.42
CA PRO A 156 8.15 22.70 5.59
C PRO A 156 6.65 22.56 5.27
N ILE A 157 6.20 23.07 4.11
CA ILE A 157 4.81 22.95 3.67
C ILE A 157 4.57 21.59 3.03
N THR A 158 5.42 21.18 2.08
CA THR A 158 5.28 19.89 1.39
C THR A 158 5.46 18.72 2.37
N GLU A 159 6.36 18.87 3.33
CA GLU A 159 6.53 17.94 4.46
C GLU A 159 5.20 17.72 5.20
N ARG A 160 4.56 18.79 5.67
CA ARG A 160 3.29 18.68 6.41
C ARG A 160 2.20 18.04 5.57
N LEU A 161 2.12 18.40 4.30
CA LEU A 161 1.06 17.89 3.41
C LEU A 161 1.25 16.41 3.10
N ASP A 162 2.49 15.92 2.98
CA ASP A 162 2.77 14.49 2.87
C ASP A 162 2.34 13.73 4.13
N TYR A 163 2.84 14.13 5.30
CA TYR A 163 2.50 13.48 6.57
C TYR A 163 1.01 13.56 6.93
N PHE A 164 0.34 14.67 6.64
CA PHE A 164 -1.11 14.81 6.85
C PHE A 164 -1.87 13.88 5.92
N SER A 165 -1.46 13.78 4.65
CA SER A 165 -2.10 12.88 3.70
C SER A 165 -1.89 11.42 4.07
N ALA A 166 -0.69 11.04 4.50
CA ALA A 166 -0.41 9.70 5.04
C ALA A 166 -1.31 9.39 6.25
N THR A 167 -1.51 10.35 7.16
CA THR A 167 -2.43 10.19 8.29
C THR A 167 -3.87 9.97 7.85
N LEU A 168 -4.34 10.73 6.85
CA LEU A 168 -5.68 10.55 6.27
C LEU A 168 -5.84 9.16 5.66
N THR A 169 -4.80 8.64 5.01
CA THR A 169 -4.79 7.26 4.50
C THR A 169 -4.94 6.24 5.62
N ILE A 170 -4.17 6.36 6.70
CA ILE A 170 -4.29 5.46 7.86
C ILE A 170 -5.69 5.55 8.47
N ALA A 171 -6.23 6.76 8.64
CA ALA A 171 -7.58 6.93 9.16
C ALA A 171 -8.64 6.30 8.22
N ALA A 172 -8.55 6.53 6.91
CA ALA A 172 -9.50 6.00 5.94
C ALA A 172 -9.44 4.46 5.86
N THR A 173 -8.24 3.85 5.90
CA THR A 173 -8.08 2.39 5.92
C THR A 173 -8.63 1.77 7.21
N VAL A 174 -8.38 2.40 8.35
CA VAL A 174 -8.94 1.99 9.65
C VAL A 174 -10.46 2.08 9.63
N LEU A 175 -11.02 3.19 9.15
CA LEU A 175 -12.46 3.36 9.02
C LEU A 175 -13.05 2.27 8.15
N TYR A 176 -12.55 2.09 6.92
CA TYR A 176 -13.03 1.05 6.02
C TYR A 176 -12.98 -0.34 6.68
N THR A 177 -11.88 -0.66 7.36
CA THR A 177 -11.69 -1.94 8.03
C THR A 177 -12.72 -2.15 9.13
N VAL A 178 -12.88 -1.17 10.04
CA VAL A 178 -13.89 -1.19 11.10
C VAL A 178 -15.28 -1.37 10.51
N LEU A 179 -15.61 -0.64 9.44
CA LEU A 179 -16.91 -0.73 8.78
C LEU A 179 -17.18 -2.13 8.22
N ARG A 180 -16.19 -2.70 7.53
CA ARG A 180 -16.30 -3.98 6.83
C ARG A 180 -16.20 -5.19 7.75
N THR A 181 -15.21 -5.25 8.64
CA THR A 181 -14.95 -6.43 9.48
C THR A 181 -15.92 -6.54 10.64
N LEU A 182 -16.47 -5.42 11.13
CA LEU A 182 -17.47 -5.42 12.20
C LEU A 182 -18.92 -5.50 11.66
N GLY A 183 -19.10 -5.59 10.34
CA GLY A 183 -20.43 -5.67 9.72
C GLY A 183 -21.27 -4.40 9.89
N LEU A 184 -20.64 -3.25 10.12
CA LEU A 184 -21.33 -1.96 10.26
C LEU A 184 -21.76 -1.40 8.90
N SER A 185 -21.03 -1.72 7.84
CA SER A 185 -21.45 -1.51 6.47
C SER A 185 -21.32 -2.82 5.71
N THR A 186 -22.37 -3.17 4.99
CA THR A 186 -22.44 -4.32 4.10
C THR A 186 -22.94 -3.86 2.73
N PRO A 187 -22.90 -4.70 1.68
CA PRO A 187 -23.44 -4.35 0.38
C PRO A 187 -24.91 -3.91 0.41
N ILE A 188 -25.71 -4.41 1.36
CA ILE A 188 -27.16 -4.17 1.41
C ILE A 188 -27.54 -3.15 2.51
N THR A 189 -26.83 -3.16 3.64
CA THR A 189 -27.21 -2.40 4.84
C THR A 189 -26.06 -1.56 5.37
N THR A 190 -26.40 -0.42 5.98
CA THR A 190 -25.44 0.45 6.65
C THR A 190 -26.00 0.79 8.02
N SER A 191 -25.23 0.52 9.07
CA SER A 191 -25.59 0.78 10.46
C SER A 191 -25.65 2.28 10.74
N ARG A 192 -26.51 2.68 11.67
CA ARG A 192 -26.57 4.06 12.18
C ARG A 192 -25.28 4.46 12.92
N LEU A 193 -24.48 3.49 13.35
CA LEU A 193 -23.20 3.71 14.04
C LEU A 193 -22.08 4.20 13.12
N VAL A 194 -22.24 4.07 11.80
CA VAL A 194 -21.21 4.51 10.84
C VAL A 194 -20.92 6.01 10.99
N LEU A 195 -21.96 6.84 11.09
CA LEU A 195 -21.80 8.29 11.23
C LEU A 195 -21.04 8.69 12.51
N PRO A 196 -21.44 8.29 13.73
CA PRO A 196 -20.72 8.67 14.94
C PRO A 196 -19.29 8.12 14.99
N ILE A 197 -19.04 6.92 14.45
CA ILE A 197 -17.67 6.36 14.35
C ILE A 197 -16.80 7.21 13.41
N SER A 198 -17.33 7.58 12.24
CA SER A 198 -16.63 8.47 11.30
C SER A 198 -16.34 9.84 11.92
N ILE A 199 -17.30 10.42 12.63
CA ILE A 199 -17.12 11.71 13.34
C ILE A 199 -16.06 11.58 14.42
N CYS A 200 -16.10 10.53 15.24
CA CYS A 200 -15.12 10.29 16.29
C CYS A 200 -13.70 10.20 15.72
N LEU A 201 -13.52 9.42 14.65
CA LEU A 201 -12.23 9.29 13.97
C LEU A 201 -11.78 10.62 13.35
N ALA A 202 -12.68 11.37 12.71
CA ALA A 202 -12.38 12.68 12.16
C ALA A 202 -11.92 13.65 13.25
N LEU A 203 -12.57 13.68 14.42
CA LEU A 203 -12.16 14.51 15.55
C LEU A 203 -10.77 14.13 16.07
N ILE A 204 -10.45 12.83 16.14
CA ILE A 204 -9.10 12.36 16.52
C ILE A 204 -8.05 12.90 15.53
N VAL A 205 -8.32 12.79 14.22
CA VAL A 205 -7.40 13.28 13.17
C VAL A 205 -7.27 14.81 13.18
N ILE A 206 -8.39 15.54 13.33
CA ILE A 206 -8.37 17.01 13.41
C ILE A 206 -7.61 17.48 14.64
N SER A 207 -7.78 16.82 15.79
CA SER A 207 -7.02 17.11 17.00
C SER A 207 -5.52 16.91 16.78
N HIS A 208 -5.13 15.78 16.16
CA HIS A 208 -3.74 15.50 15.78
C HIS A 208 -3.16 16.58 14.84
N PHE A 209 -3.89 16.97 13.80
CA PHE A 209 -3.44 18.04 12.90
C PHE A 209 -3.32 19.38 13.61
N THR A 210 -4.26 19.71 14.48
CA THR A 210 -4.20 20.94 15.30
C THR A 210 -2.95 20.95 16.17
N TYR A 211 -2.60 19.80 16.77
CA TYR A 211 -1.37 19.65 17.54
C TYR A 211 -0.12 19.81 16.67
N LEU A 212 -0.03 19.16 15.51
CA LEU A 212 1.12 19.31 14.61
C LEU A 212 1.26 20.74 14.06
N LEU A 213 0.14 21.41 13.77
CA LEU A 213 0.13 22.80 13.31
C LEU A 213 0.54 23.80 14.39
N SER A 214 0.50 23.41 15.68
CA SER A 214 0.95 24.27 16.78
C SER A 214 2.47 24.47 16.80
N PHE A 215 3.24 23.60 16.14
CA PHE A 215 4.69 23.75 15.99
C PHE A 215 5.01 24.75 14.86
N PRO A 216 6.11 25.53 14.97
CA PRO A 216 6.59 26.36 13.87
C PRO A 216 6.93 25.56 12.60
N LEU A 217 6.89 26.22 11.44
CA LEU A 217 7.37 25.63 10.20
C LEU A 217 8.86 25.26 10.34
N GLY A 218 9.23 24.06 9.88
CA GLY A 218 10.59 23.52 9.99
C GLY A 218 10.90 22.79 11.29
N SER A 219 9.94 22.71 12.22
CA SER A 219 10.09 22.03 13.52
C SER A 219 9.09 20.88 13.69
N PHE A 220 8.94 20.02 12.67
CA PHE A 220 7.96 18.94 12.67
C PHE A 220 8.30 17.86 13.74
N PRO A 221 7.36 17.49 14.64
CA PRO A 221 7.64 16.53 15.71
C PRO A 221 7.51 15.06 15.23
N TYR A 222 8.49 14.59 14.45
CA TYR A 222 8.45 13.25 13.82
C TYR A 222 8.21 12.10 14.79
N GLY A 223 8.84 12.12 15.97
CA GLY A 223 8.69 11.04 16.96
C GLY A 223 7.25 10.89 17.46
N TYR A 224 6.59 12.02 17.74
CA TYR A 224 5.17 12.02 18.10
C TYR A 224 4.30 11.55 16.93
N HIS A 225 4.53 12.11 15.73
CA HIS A 225 3.76 11.76 14.54
C HIS A 225 3.83 10.26 14.23
N THR A 226 5.02 9.69 14.26
CA THR A 226 5.25 8.26 14.00
C THR A 226 4.54 7.39 15.03
N ALA A 227 4.63 7.75 16.32
CA ALA A 227 3.93 7.04 17.39
C ALA A 227 2.40 7.09 17.16
N PHE A 228 1.85 8.27 16.86
CA PHE A 228 0.43 8.43 16.56
C PHE A 228 -0.02 7.56 15.38
N ALA A 229 0.74 7.56 14.28
CA ALA A 229 0.45 6.75 13.09
C ALA A 229 0.43 5.25 13.41
N ILE A 230 1.41 4.75 14.18
CA ILE A 230 1.45 3.36 14.64
C ILE A 230 0.18 3.04 15.44
N PHE A 231 -0.14 3.82 16.47
CA PHE A 231 -1.32 3.57 17.32
C PHE A 231 -2.63 3.63 16.54
N LEU A 232 -2.77 4.61 15.64
CA LEU A 232 -3.95 4.77 14.81
C LEU A 232 -4.16 3.56 13.88
N SER A 233 -3.08 2.96 13.38
CA SER A 233 -3.14 1.80 12.47
C SER A 233 -3.43 0.46 13.14
N LEU A 234 -3.21 0.32 14.47
CA LEU A 234 -3.36 -0.97 15.17
C LEU A 234 -4.73 -1.65 14.96
N PRO A 235 -5.88 -0.94 14.99
CA PRO A 235 -7.17 -1.55 14.72
C PRO A 235 -7.25 -2.20 13.33
N HIS A 236 -6.67 -1.57 12.30
CA HIS A 236 -6.63 -2.14 10.95
C HIS A 236 -5.91 -3.49 10.94
N GLN A 237 -4.72 -3.53 11.56
CA GLN A 237 -3.89 -4.74 11.63
C GLN A 237 -4.61 -5.86 12.39
N ILE A 238 -5.10 -5.56 13.60
CA ILE A 238 -5.73 -6.55 14.47
C ILE A 238 -6.99 -7.11 13.82
N LEU A 239 -7.85 -6.26 13.26
CA LEU A 239 -9.14 -6.69 12.71
C LEU A 239 -8.98 -7.59 11.47
N TRP A 240 -8.04 -7.29 10.57
CA TRP A 240 -7.79 -8.16 9.41
C TRP A 240 -7.13 -9.49 9.77
N ILE A 241 -6.27 -9.50 10.80
CA ILE A 241 -5.73 -10.74 11.37
C ILE A 241 -6.86 -11.57 11.95
N LEU A 242 -7.72 -10.99 12.80
CA LEU A 242 -8.86 -11.69 13.38
C LEU A 242 -9.86 -12.18 12.31
N TRP A 243 -10.12 -11.37 11.29
CA TRP A 243 -10.93 -11.75 10.13
C TRP A 243 -10.40 -13.02 9.47
N SER A 244 -9.09 -13.08 9.19
CA SER A 244 -8.47 -14.25 8.57
C SER A 244 -8.47 -15.46 9.51
N VAL A 245 -8.08 -15.26 10.77
CA VAL A 245 -8.01 -16.32 11.80
C VAL A 245 -9.38 -16.97 12.03
N SER A 246 -10.48 -16.24 11.89
CA SER A 246 -11.83 -16.78 12.08
C SER A 246 -12.17 -17.98 11.18
N PHE A 247 -11.50 -18.15 10.04
CA PHE A 247 -11.66 -19.31 9.15
C PHE A 247 -10.84 -20.54 9.57
N TYR A 248 -9.86 -20.35 10.45
CA TYR A 248 -8.90 -21.38 10.85
C TYR A 248 -9.04 -21.78 12.32
N ALA A 249 -9.55 -20.91 13.18
CA ALA A 249 -9.75 -21.16 14.59
C ALA A 249 -11.03 -20.49 15.11
N PRO A 250 -11.72 -21.11 16.08
CA PRO A 250 -12.85 -20.47 16.75
C PRO A 250 -12.36 -19.27 17.57
N LEU A 251 -12.95 -18.11 17.33
CA LEU A 251 -12.68 -16.91 18.12
C LEU A 251 -13.49 -16.91 19.41
N PRO A 252 -12.95 -16.35 20.52
CA PRO A 252 -13.65 -16.32 21.79
C PRO A 252 -14.93 -15.48 21.67
N SER A 253 -16.01 -15.98 22.26
CA SER A 253 -17.27 -15.25 22.41
C SER A 253 -17.60 -15.07 23.88
N ILE A 254 -18.03 -13.87 24.25
CA ILE A 254 -18.49 -13.55 25.60
C ILE A 254 -20.01 -13.71 25.62
N GLN A 255 -20.53 -14.48 26.58
CA GLN A 255 -21.96 -14.59 26.81
C GLN A 255 -22.36 -13.63 27.93
N ILE A 256 -23.18 -12.63 27.61
CA ILE A 256 -23.74 -11.68 28.57
C ILE A 256 -25.25 -11.93 28.63
N GLY A 257 -25.69 -12.64 29.67
CA GLY A 257 -27.07 -13.10 29.80
C GLY A 257 -27.45 -14.06 28.67
N SER A 258 -28.48 -13.69 27.90
CA SER A 258 -28.94 -14.41 26.69
C SER A 258 -28.20 -14.02 25.42
N THR A 259 -27.38 -12.95 25.43
CA THR A 259 -26.73 -12.43 24.23
C THR A 259 -25.30 -12.97 24.13
N ARG A 260 -24.98 -13.62 23.02
CA ARG A 260 -23.60 -14.01 22.68
C ARG A 260 -22.96 -12.91 21.84
N ILE A 261 -21.94 -12.26 22.39
CA ILE A 261 -21.13 -11.26 21.70
C ILE A 261 -19.83 -11.93 21.26
N GLY A 262 -19.58 -11.98 19.96
CA GLY A 262 -18.36 -12.54 19.38
C GLY A 262 -17.89 -11.69 18.20
N PHE A 263 -16.71 -12.03 17.67
CA PHE A 263 -16.23 -11.43 16.44
C PHE A 263 -17.23 -11.68 15.30
N PRO A 264 -17.64 -10.64 14.53
CA PRO A 264 -18.64 -10.81 13.48
C PRO A 264 -18.21 -11.82 12.40
N ARG A 265 -19.19 -12.51 11.83
CA ARG A 265 -18.95 -13.47 10.74
C ARG A 265 -18.50 -12.69 9.49
N PRO A 266 -17.34 -13.01 8.89
CA PRO A 266 -16.88 -12.38 7.65
C PRO A 266 -17.91 -12.38 6.52
N TYR A 267 -18.60 -13.51 6.37
CA TYR A 267 -19.62 -13.78 5.35
C TYR A 267 -20.87 -14.42 6.02
N PRO A 268 -21.78 -13.62 6.57
CA PRO A 268 -23.00 -14.13 7.21
C PRO A 268 -23.96 -14.73 6.17
N PRO A 269 -24.80 -15.72 6.55
CA PRO A 269 -24.98 -16.26 7.89
C PRO A 269 -23.99 -17.38 8.25
N GLN A 270 -23.05 -17.72 7.38
CA GLN A 270 -22.23 -18.92 7.52
C GLN A 270 -21.19 -18.77 8.65
N ASP A 271 -20.93 -19.87 9.37
CA ASP A 271 -19.88 -19.90 10.39
C ASP A 271 -18.51 -20.08 9.70
N PRO A 272 -17.59 -19.09 9.79
CA PRO A 272 -16.33 -19.12 9.04
C PRO A 272 -15.47 -20.34 9.36
N TYR A 273 -15.49 -20.85 10.59
CA TYR A 273 -14.65 -21.99 10.99
C TYR A 273 -15.13 -23.31 10.33
N HIS A 274 -16.45 -23.46 10.21
CA HIS A 274 -17.11 -24.64 9.67
C HIS A 274 -17.37 -24.59 8.16
N THR A 275 -17.31 -23.42 7.52
CA THR A 275 -17.47 -23.29 6.06
C THR A 275 -16.41 -24.10 5.30
N ARG A 276 -16.86 -25.00 4.43
CA ARG A 276 -16.02 -25.82 3.54
C ARG A 276 -16.64 -25.88 2.13
N PRO A 277 -15.85 -25.65 1.05
CA PRO A 277 -14.47 -25.17 1.07
C PRO A 277 -14.36 -23.74 1.65
N ARG A 278 -13.20 -23.37 2.19
CA ARG A 278 -12.96 -22.00 2.65
C ARG A 278 -12.90 -21.04 1.44
N PRO A 279 -13.24 -19.75 1.62
CA PRO A 279 -13.00 -18.73 0.60
C PRO A 279 -11.52 -18.74 0.20
N ARG A 280 -11.25 -18.59 -1.11
CA ARG A 280 -9.90 -18.64 -1.65
C ARG A 280 -8.98 -17.59 -1.01
N GLU A 281 -9.56 -16.45 -0.63
CA GLU A 281 -8.83 -15.30 -0.09
C GLU A 281 -8.83 -15.24 1.44
N ALA A 282 -9.23 -16.32 2.14
CA ALA A 282 -9.34 -16.34 3.60
C ALA A 282 -8.02 -16.02 4.35
N SER A 283 -6.85 -16.31 3.75
CA SER A 283 -5.53 -15.94 4.30
C SER A 283 -4.97 -14.63 3.77
N THR A 284 -5.58 -14.04 2.74
CA THR A 284 -5.00 -12.89 2.03
C THR A 284 -4.78 -11.71 2.98
N PRO A 285 -5.74 -11.28 3.81
CA PRO A 285 -5.55 -10.09 4.64
C PRO A 285 -4.44 -10.24 5.68
N VAL A 286 -4.34 -11.38 6.36
CA VAL A 286 -3.25 -11.61 7.32
C VAL A 286 -1.88 -11.59 6.64
N VAL A 287 -1.75 -12.20 5.45
CA VAL A 287 -0.49 -12.15 4.69
C VAL A 287 -0.16 -10.72 4.30
N LEU A 288 -1.13 -9.95 3.80
CA LEU A 288 -0.91 -8.55 3.42
C LEU A 288 -0.55 -7.67 4.62
N VAL A 289 -1.21 -7.84 5.76
CA VAL A 289 -0.87 -7.12 7.00
C VAL A 289 0.58 -7.41 7.43
N LEU A 290 0.99 -8.68 7.42
CA LEU A 290 2.36 -9.08 7.80
C LEU A 290 3.41 -8.52 6.82
N LEU A 291 3.13 -8.56 5.52
CA LEU A 291 4.00 -7.98 4.51
C LEU A 291 4.09 -6.45 4.63
N THR A 292 2.99 -5.76 4.95
CA THR A 292 3.00 -4.32 5.23
C THR A 292 3.88 -4.01 6.45
N ILE A 293 3.75 -4.77 7.55
CA ILE A 293 4.59 -4.58 8.75
C ILE A 293 6.07 -4.80 8.41
N LEU A 294 6.37 -5.85 7.65
CA LEU A 294 7.73 -6.13 7.20
C LEU A 294 8.27 -4.99 6.32
N ALA A 295 7.47 -4.50 5.38
CA ALA A 295 7.89 -3.42 4.51
C ALA A 295 8.09 -2.11 5.28
N MET A 296 7.24 -1.77 6.26
CA MET A 296 7.44 -0.61 7.14
C MET A 296 8.70 -0.75 7.99
N SER A 297 9.09 -1.99 8.35
CA SER A 297 10.30 -2.21 9.15
C SER A 297 11.59 -1.78 8.43
N PHE A 298 11.57 -1.64 7.10
CA PHE A 298 12.70 -1.09 6.36
C PHE A 298 13.00 0.36 6.77
N GLU A 299 11.98 1.17 7.12
CA GLU A 299 12.20 2.55 7.59
C GLU A 299 13.06 2.60 8.86
N LEU A 300 13.06 1.54 9.68
CA LEU A 300 13.89 1.46 10.89
C LEU A 300 15.38 1.24 10.59
N LEU A 301 15.74 0.83 9.38
CA LEU A 301 17.11 0.54 9.01
C LEU A 301 17.92 1.80 8.66
N ASP A 302 17.26 2.89 8.25
CA ASP A 302 17.83 4.20 7.87
C ASP A 302 19.26 4.11 7.27
N PHE A 303 19.40 3.36 6.18
CA PHE A 303 20.70 3.11 5.56
C PHE A 303 21.05 4.14 4.48
N ALA A 304 22.35 4.36 4.26
CA ALA A 304 22.85 5.28 3.24
C ALA A 304 22.48 4.81 1.81
N PRO A 305 22.06 5.72 0.92
CA PRO A 305 21.42 5.36 -0.33
C PRO A 305 22.36 4.61 -1.27
N ILE A 306 21.92 3.43 -1.69
CA ILE A 306 22.54 2.61 -2.73
C ILE A 306 22.50 3.42 -4.03
N PHE A 307 23.66 3.51 -4.70
CA PHE A 307 23.87 4.32 -5.91
C PHE A 307 23.52 5.81 -5.76
N ARG A 308 23.48 6.35 -4.53
CA ARG A 308 23.03 7.73 -4.23
C ARG A 308 21.56 8.01 -4.57
N THR A 309 20.74 6.98 -4.75
CA THR A 309 19.35 7.15 -5.19
C THR A 309 18.33 6.29 -4.43
N ILE A 310 18.70 5.08 -4.00
CA ILE A 310 17.79 4.12 -3.38
C ILE A 310 18.12 3.98 -1.90
N ASP A 311 17.21 4.38 -1.04
CA ASP A 311 17.31 4.27 0.42
C ASP A 311 16.23 3.35 1.01
N ALA A 312 16.20 3.25 2.34
CA ALA A 312 15.20 2.48 3.05
C ALA A 312 13.76 2.94 2.75
N HIS A 313 13.54 4.25 2.70
CA HIS A 313 12.21 4.82 2.53
C HIS A 313 11.66 4.57 1.12
N SER A 314 12.47 4.72 0.08
CA SER A 314 12.05 4.41 -1.29
C SER A 314 11.82 2.92 -1.55
N ILE A 315 12.49 2.01 -0.83
CA ILE A 315 12.18 0.57 -0.85
C ILE A 315 10.81 0.29 -0.20
N TRP A 316 10.46 1.01 0.87
CA TRP A 316 9.13 0.97 1.45
C TRP A 316 8.08 1.38 0.40
N HIS A 317 8.25 2.50 -0.30
CA HIS A 317 7.35 2.92 -1.39
C HIS A 317 7.26 1.88 -2.51
N ALA A 318 8.40 1.28 -2.90
CA ALA A 318 8.40 0.23 -3.92
C ALA A 318 7.59 -0.99 -3.48
N SER A 319 7.69 -1.37 -2.20
CA SER A 319 6.96 -2.49 -1.62
C SER A 319 5.44 -2.23 -1.61
N THR A 320 5.03 -1.00 -1.31
CA THR A 320 3.59 -0.65 -1.26
C THR A 320 2.92 -0.68 -2.64
N VAL A 321 3.66 -0.57 -3.75
CA VAL A 321 3.09 -0.74 -5.10
C VAL A 321 2.46 -2.13 -5.25
N PHE A 322 3.22 -3.18 -4.91
CA PHE A 322 2.76 -4.56 -5.02
C PHE A 322 1.69 -4.88 -3.99
N LEU A 323 1.84 -4.37 -2.76
CA LEU A 323 0.83 -4.53 -1.71
C LEU A 323 -0.48 -3.84 -2.09
N GLY A 324 -0.42 -2.65 -2.70
CA GLY A 324 -1.58 -1.91 -3.18
C GLY A 324 -2.37 -2.71 -4.23
N ILE A 325 -1.68 -3.33 -5.19
CA ILE A 325 -2.32 -4.21 -6.19
C ILE A 325 -3.05 -5.37 -5.50
N ALA A 326 -2.39 -6.02 -4.52
CA ALA A 326 -2.97 -7.16 -3.82
C ALA A 326 -4.16 -6.76 -2.93
N TRP A 327 -4.06 -5.63 -2.21
CA TRP A 327 -5.16 -5.06 -1.43
C TRP A 327 -6.36 -4.71 -2.31
N TRP A 328 -6.17 -4.03 -3.45
CA TRP A 328 -7.28 -3.73 -4.35
C TRP A 328 -7.96 -4.99 -4.90
N THR A 329 -7.16 -5.99 -5.26
CA THR A 329 -7.69 -7.27 -5.74
C THR A 329 -8.56 -7.91 -4.67
N PHE A 330 -8.06 -8.01 -3.44
CA PHE A 330 -8.77 -8.57 -2.30
C PHE A 330 -10.05 -7.78 -1.98
N LEU A 331 -9.94 -6.47 -1.77
CA LEU A 331 -11.06 -5.62 -1.35
C LEU A 331 -12.22 -5.61 -2.35
N ILE A 332 -11.92 -5.64 -3.65
CA ILE A 332 -12.94 -5.71 -4.70
C ILE A 332 -13.60 -7.09 -4.72
N ASN A 333 -12.81 -8.16 -4.64
CA ASN A 333 -13.34 -9.52 -4.64
C ASN A 333 -14.20 -9.79 -3.39
N ASP A 334 -13.73 -9.36 -2.22
CA ASP A 334 -14.45 -9.45 -0.95
C ASP A 334 -15.81 -8.71 -1.01
N ALA A 335 -15.83 -7.50 -1.55
CA ALA A 335 -17.07 -6.72 -1.68
C ALA A 335 -18.10 -7.39 -2.62
N ILE A 336 -17.64 -8.03 -3.70
CA ILE A 336 -18.48 -8.76 -4.67
C ILE A 336 -18.98 -10.08 -4.07
N GLU A 337 -18.09 -10.83 -3.42
CA GLU A 337 -18.44 -12.11 -2.78
C GLU A 337 -19.45 -11.92 -1.65
N LEU A 338 -19.22 -10.93 -0.79
CA LEU A 338 -20.17 -10.59 0.28
C LEU A 338 -21.54 -10.18 -0.28
N GLU A 339 -21.57 -9.46 -1.39
CA GLU A 339 -22.83 -9.06 -2.04
C GLU A 339 -23.61 -10.27 -2.55
N GLY A 340 -22.93 -11.18 -3.26
CA GLY A 340 -23.53 -12.41 -3.76
C GLY A 340 -24.17 -13.23 -2.63
N ILE A 341 -23.41 -13.50 -1.56
CA ILE A 341 -23.87 -14.30 -0.42
C ILE A 341 -25.09 -13.65 0.26
N MET A 342 -25.07 -12.33 0.45
CA MET A 342 -26.17 -11.63 1.11
C MET A 342 -27.43 -11.55 0.25
N LEU A 343 -27.29 -11.41 -1.07
CA LEU A 343 -28.43 -11.42 -2.00
C LEU A 343 -29.06 -12.82 -2.09
N GLU A 344 -28.25 -13.88 -2.12
CA GLU A 344 -28.72 -15.27 -2.08
C GLU A 344 -29.49 -15.56 -0.78
N ALA A 345 -28.95 -15.14 0.36
CA ALA A 345 -29.61 -15.31 1.66
C ALA A 345 -30.98 -14.60 1.71
N ARG A 346 -31.12 -13.43 1.07
CA ARG A 346 -32.38 -12.68 0.98
C ARG A 346 -33.36 -13.27 -0.03
N GLY A 347 -32.86 -13.81 -1.14
CA GLY A 347 -33.67 -14.48 -2.15
C GLY A 347 -34.25 -15.80 -1.64
N GLY A 348 -33.45 -16.61 -0.94
CA GLY A 348 -33.87 -17.88 -0.35
C GLY A 348 -34.98 -17.74 0.70
N THR A 349 -35.06 -16.61 1.41
CA THR A 349 -36.17 -16.32 2.33
C THR A 349 -37.50 -16.03 1.64
N ASN A 350 -37.50 -15.64 0.36
CA ASN A 350 -38.72 -15.40 -0.42
C ASN A 350 -39.20 -16.64 -1.20
N SER A 351 -38.39 -17.69 -1.30
CA SER A 351 -38.72 -18.92 -2.04
C SER A 351 -39.20 -20.08 -1.14
N GLY A 352 -39.31 -19.86 0.18
CA GLY A 352 -39.75 -20.86 1.17
C GLY A 352 -41.25 -21.16 1.20
N GLY A 353 -41.92 -21.11 0.05
CA GLY A 353 -43.38 -21.24 -0.08
C GLY A 353 -43.82 -21.97 -1.34
N ILE A 354 -43.12 -23.02 -1.76
CA ILE A 354 -43.70 -24.08 -2.60
C ILE A 354 -43.17 -25.41 -2.05
N GLU A 355 -43.95 -26.04 -1.18
CA GLU A 355 -43.84 -27.47 -0.91
C GLU A 355 -44.03 -28.23 -2.22
N SER A 356 -43.11 -29.15 -2.53
CA SER A 356 -43.48 -30.34 -3.28
C SER A 356 -42.93 -31.54 -2.55
N ALA A 357 -43.80 -32.11 -1.72
CA ALA A 357 -43.67 -33.45 -1.23
C ALA A 357 -43.61 -34.42 -2.42
N THR A 358 -42.54 -35.19 -2.52
CA THR A 358 -42.60 -36.50 -3.15
C THR A 358 -41.70 -37.45 -2.39
N THR A 359 -42.32 -38.09 -1.40
CA THR A 359 -41.87 -39.33 -0.80
C THR A 359 -41.97 -40.44 -1.85
N ALA A 360 -40.86 -41.08 -2.20
CA ALA A 360 -40.86 -42.45 -2.73
C ALA A 360 -39.47 -43.09 -2.58
N THR A 361 -39.36 -43.92 -1.56
CA THR A 361 -38.36 -44.98 -1.41
C THR A 361 -38.64 -46.09 -2.41
N THR A 362 -37.66 -46.51 -3.24
CA THR A 362 -37.29 -47.93 -3.44
C THR A 362 -36.04 -48.10 -4.30
N SER A 363 -35.37 -49.24 -4.08
CA SER A 363 -34.06 -49.65 -4.55
C SER A 363 -34.02 -50.26 -5.96
N SER A 364 -32.85 -50.05 -6.60
CA SER A 364 -32.06 -51.04 -7.36
C SER A 364 -32.55 -51.68 -8.67
N ARG A 365 -31.60 -51.68 -9.63
CA ARG A 365 -31.35 -52.59 -10.78
C ARG A 365 -32.06 -52.32 -12.11
N GLY A 366 -31.25 -52.29 -13.17
CA GLY A 366 -31.60 -52.94 -14.45
C GLY A 366 -31.33 -52.14 -15.73
N LEU A 367 -30.36 -52.64 -16.50
CA LEU A 367 -30.00 -52.40 -17.91
C LEU A 367 -31.10 -51.89 -18.88
N GLY A 368 -30.68 -51.06 -19.85
CA GLY A 368 -30.73 -51.45 -21.27
C GLY A 368 -31.54 -50.61 -22.28
N ILE A 369 -30.81 -49.91 -23.16
CA ILE A 369 -30.97 -49.75 -24.63
C ILE A 369 -32.22 -49.02 -25.20
N GLY A 370 -31.96 -47.99 -26.03
CA GLY A 370 -32.62 -47.86 -27.35
C GLY A 370 -33.29 -46.52 -27.75
N MET A 371 -32.56 -45.71 -28.52
CA MET A 371 -32.94 -44.88 -29.71
C MET A 371 -34.21 -43.99 -29.75
N GLY A 372 -34.01 -42.73 -30.19
CA GLY A 372 -34.98 -42.01 -31.06
C GLY A 372 -35.10 -40.48 -30.90
N MET A 373 -34.42 -39.74 -31.79
CA MET A 373 -34.57 -38.35 -32.30
C MET A 373 -35.80 -37.49 -31.90
N ALA A 374 -35.85 -36.15 -31.99
CA ALA A 374 -34.94 -35.01 -32.13
C ALA A 374 -35.86 -33.75 -32.22
N SER A 375 -35.53 -32.63 -31.57
CA SER A 375 -35.90 -31.27 -32.03
C SER A 375 -35.22 -30.24 -31.14
N GLY A 376 -34.48 -29.30 -31.75
CA GLY A 376 -33.49 -28.48 -31.09
C GLY A 376 -33.97 -27.16 -30.48
N ALA A 377 -33.10 -26.61 -29.64
CA ALA A 377 -32.92 -25.18 -29.42
C ALA A 377 -31.49 -24.97 -28.90
N SER A 378 -30.76 -24.12 -29.62
CA SER A 378 -29.34 -23.78 -29.48
C SER A 378 -28.97 -23.12 -28.16
N SER A 379 -27.96 -23.66 -27.47
CA SER A 379 -27.23 -22.99 -26.40
C SER A 379 -25.98 -22.30 -26.96
N PRO A 380 -25.72 -21.01 -26.68
CA PRO A 380 -24.41 -20.41 -26.94
C PRO A 380 -23.41 -20.86 -25.87
N GLN A 381 -22.33 -21.49 -26.31
CA GLN A 381 -21.15 -21.82 -25.52
C GLN A 381 -20.47 -20.55 -25.01
N MET A 382 -20.10 -20.53 -23.72
CA MET A 382 -19.18 -19.53 -23.17
C MET A 382 -17.75 -19.77 -23.69
N PRO A 383 -17.01 -18.73 -24.10
CA PRO A 383 -15.62 -18.87 -24.51
C PRO A 383 -14.74 -19.11 -23.27
N SER A 384 -13.99 -20.21 -23.29
CA SER A 384 -12.93 -20.50 -22.33
C SER A 384 -11.69 -19.66 -22.64
N SER A 385 -11.21 -18.90 -21.67
CA SER A 385 -9.93 -18.18 -21.76
C SER A 385 -8.75 -19.09 -21.41
N PRO A 386 -7.56 -18.95 -22.02
CA PRO A 386 -6.47 -19.89 -21.83
C PRO A 386 -5.75 -19.71 -20.49
N ASN A 387 -5.47 -20.86 -19.85
CA ASN A 387 -4.74 -21.02 -18.58
C ASN A 387 -3.36 -20.33 -18.56
N MET A 388 -3.15 -19.53 -17.51
CA MET A 388 -1.89 -18.86 -17.13
C MET A 388 -0.92 -19.83 -16.42
N VAL A 389 -0.71 -21.04 -16.97
CA VAL A 389 0.23 -22.06 -16.46
C VAL A 389 1.38 -22.35 -17.44
N ARG A 390 1.40 -21.72 -18.62
CA ARG A 390 2.45 -21.90 -19.63
C ARG A 390 3.56 -20.85 -19.66
N LEU A 391 3.63 -19.94 -18.69
CA LEU A 391 4.74 -18.98 -18.56
C LEU A 391 5.79 -19.33 -17.49
N ALA A 392 5.67 -20.50 -16.84
CA ALA A 392 6.61 -20.93 -15.79
C ALA A 392 7.37 -22.23 -16.12
N SER A 393 7.24 -22.78 -17.33
CA SER A 393 8.04 -23.92 -17.80
C SER A 393 8.85 -23.54 -19.04
N GLY A 394 10.11 -23.16 -18.82
CA GLY A 394 11.08 -23.03 -19.90
C GLY A 394 11.31 -24.37 -20.58
N VAL A 395 10.70 -24.55 -21.76
CA VAL A 395 11.07 -25.59 -22.73
C VAL A 395 11.19 -24.92 -24.08
N VAL A 396 12.41 -24.52 -24.43
CA VAL A 396 12.78 -24.05 -25.76
C VAL A 396 12.85 -25.27 -26.67
N GLY A 397 11.78 -25.52 -27.42
CA GLY A 397 11.74 -26.52 -28.49
C GLY A 397 12.47 -26.00 -29.73
N GLY A 398 13.78 -26.23 -29.79
CA GLY A 398 14.59 -26.02 -31.00
C GLY A 398 14.41 -27.18 -31.97
N GLY A 399 13.71 -26.93 -33.08
CA GLY A 399 13.73 -27.79 -34.27
C GLY A 399 14.92 -27.44 -35.18
N PRO A 400 15.47 -28.40 -35.95
CA PRO A 400 16.82 -28.33 -36.47
C PRO A 400 16.95 -27.42 -37.71
N VAL A 401 17.83 -26.42 -37.62
CA VAL A 401 18.29 -25.64 -38.77
C VAL A 401 19.43 -26.39 -39.44
N ARG A 402 19.23 -26.76 -40.72
CA ARG A 402 20.23 -27.41 -41.58
C ARG A 402 21.49 -26.54 -41.76
N PRO A 403 22.70 -27.13 -41.76
CA PRO A 403 23.92 -26.40 -42.12
C PRO A 403 24.03 -26.26 -43.64
N ARG A 404 24.27 -25.04 -44.12
CA ARG A 404 24.82 -24.78 -45.46
C ARG A 404 26.25 -24.30 -45.30
N SER A 405 27.17 -24.98 -45.96
CA SER A 405 28.53 -24.56 -46.31
C SER A 405 28.98 -25.46 -47.48
N PRO A 406 29.98 -25.11 -48.30
CA PRO A 406 30.63 -23.81 -48.53
C PRO A 406 30.66 -23.44 -50.04
N GLY A 407 30.79 -22.14 -50.34
CA GLY A 407 31.05 -21.65 -51.70
C GLY A 407 32.35 -20.85 -51.72
N LEU A 408 33.37 -21.41 -52.36
CA LEU A 408 34.68 -20.80 -52.61
C LEU A 408 34.61 -19.46 -53.35
N GLY A 409 35.55 -18.55 -53.08
CA GLY A 409 36.03 -17.64 -54.13
C GLY A 409 36.58 -16.28 -53.68
N ARG A 410 37.91 -16.19 -53.62
CA ARG A 410 38.77 -15.03 -53.97
C ARG A 410 38.77 -13.75 -53.09
N SER A 411 39.88 -13.59 -52.37
CA SER A 411 40.65 -12.33 -52.26
C SER A 411 41.18 -11.91 -53.66
N PRO A 412 41.55 -10.63 -53.98
CA PRO A 412 42.49 -9.82 -53.18
C PRO A 412 42.36 -8.27 -53.24
N LYS A 413 43.25 -7.59 -52.50
CA LYS A 413 43.70 -6.17 -52.55
C LYS A 413 42.74 -5.17 -51.87
N GLY A 414 43.14 -4.27 -50.95
CA GLY A 414 44.42 -3.61 -50.73
C GLY A 414 44.33 -2.17 -51.27
N LEU A 415 44.52 -1.16 -50.39
CA LEU A 415 44.65 0.33 -50.56
C LEU A 415 43.69 1.03 -49.57
N ARG A 416 44.08 1.72 -48.48
CA ARG A 416 44.96 2.89 -48.24
C ARG A 416 44.30 4.23 -48.66
N GLU A 417 44.39 5.22 -47.74
CA GLU A 417 44.06 6.66 -47.84
C GLU A 417 42.54 6.97 -47.79
N ASP A 418 42.00 7.86 -46.94
CA ASP A 418 42.51 9.03 -46.18
C ASP A 418 41.91 9.14 -44.77
#